data_AF-A0A351CI30-F1
#
_entry.id   AF-A0A351CI30-F1
#
_cell.length_a   1.000
_cell.length_b   1.000
_cell.length_c   1.000
_cell.angle_alpha   90.00
_cell.angle_beta   90.00
_cell.angle_gamma   90.00
#
_symmetry.space_group_name_H-M   'P 1'
#
loop_
_entity.id
_entity.type
_entity.pdbx_description
1 polymer ?
#
loop_
_entity_poly.entity_id
_entity_poly.type
_entity_poly.pdbx_seq_one_letter_code
_entity_poly.pdbx_strand_id
1 'polypeptide(L)'
;MKDLLMAMGYQYSPNKNISFQYAGIQINATSNLATKSNDNIFYIDFGNFYGDAIHAIEKSGYSIIQVKDNDRLDDIIQKLLGAMNASFIKDPTFMAAKRPVDYNTRLNIPGFLMDQASMSKVLLTTAPLHHQVIQFLTDNDIRIIRINLKGKKNE
;
A
#
# COMPACT_ATOMS: atom_id res chain seq x y z
N MET A 1 -5.26 -4.21 -6.05
CA MET A 1 -4.43 -2.99 -6.13
C MET A 1 -5.28 -1.75 -6.27
N LYS A 2 -6.02 -1.58 -7.39
CA LYS A 2 -6.93 -0.45 -7.61
C LYS A 2 -7.85 -0.18 -6.41
N ASP A 3 -8.58 -1.19 -5.94
CA ASP A 3 -9.53 -1.04 -4.84
C ASP A 3 -8.85 -0.63 -3.53
N LEU A 4 -7.63 -1.15 -3.28
CA LEU A 4 -6.83 -0.79 -2.11
C LEU A 4 -6.40 0.69 -2.19
N LEU A 5 -5.87 1.13 -3.34
CA LEU A 5 -5.50 2.53 -3.58
C LEU A 5 -6.70 3.46 -3.39
N MET A 6 -7.84 3.12 -3.99
CA MET A 6 -9.08 3.88 -3.84
C MET A 6 -9.57 3.93 -2.39
N ALA A 7 -9.50 2.81 -1.65
CA ALA A 7 -9.86 2.78 -0.23
C ALA A 7 -8.96 3.69 0.63
N MET A 8 -7.70 3.88 0.23
CA MET A 8 -6.73 4.80 0.85
C MET A 8 -6.83 6.25 0.33
N GLY A 9 -7.78 6.52 -0.55
CA GLY A 9 -8.08 7.85 -1.09
C GLY A 9 -7.27 8.24 -2.33
N TYR A 10 -6.59 7.29 -2.97
CA TYR A 10 -5.92 7.51 -4.26
C TYR A 10 -6.89 7.32 -5.42
N GLN A 11 -6.79 8.19 -6.42
CA GLN A 11 -7.28 7.94 -7.77
C GLN A 11 -6.31 7.01 -8.49
N TYR A 12 -6.86 6.06 -9.24
CA TYR A 12 -6.08 5.12 -10.05
C TYR A 12 -6.38 5.32 -11.53
N SER A 13 -5.35 5.60 -12.32
CA SER A 13 -5.42 5.83 -13.75
C SER A 13 -4.53 4.82 -14.50
N PRO A 14 -5.11 3.80 -15.16
CA PRO A 14 -4.31 2.85 -15.95
C PRO A 14 -3.78 3.50 -17.24
N ASN A 15 -2.76 2.89 -17.83
CA ASN A 15 -2.23 3.19 -19.16
C ASN A 15 -1.86 4.67 -19.38
N LYS A 16 -1.23 5.30 -18.38
CA LYS A 16 -0.70 6.66 -18.49
C LYS A 16 0.66 6.66 -19.16
N ASN A 17 0.81 7.52 -20.17
CA ASN A 17 2.05 7.68 -20.90
C ASN A 17 3.14 8.23 -19.97
N ILE A 18 4.32 7.64 -20.05
CA ILE A 18 5.56 8.14 -19.45
C ILE A 18 6.62 8.23 -20.53
N SER A 19 7.52 9.21 -20.40
CA SER A 19 8.59 9.42 -21.36
C SER A 19 9.89 9.67 -20.62
N PHE A 20 10.88 8.80 -20.81
CA PHE A 20 12.15 8.86 -20.08
C PHE A 20 13.33 8.57 -21.00
N GLN A 21 14.51 9.06 -20.62
CA GLN A 21 15.76 8.85 -21.37
C GLN A 21 16.44 7.56 -20.91
N TYR A 22 16.78 6.68 -21.85
CA TYR A 22 17.51 5.44 -21.57
C TYR A 22 18.57 5.21 -22.65
N ALA A 23 19.83 5.00 -22.25
CA ALA A 23 20.95 4.77 -23.16
C ALA A 23 21.07 5.81 -24.32
N GLY A 24 20.72 7.08 -24.05
CA GLY A 24 20.78 8.17 -25.03
C GLY A 24 19.58 8.25 -25.98
N ILE A 25 18.54 7.44 -25.77
CA ILE A 25 17.33 7.41 -26.58
C ILE A 25 16.12 7.77 -25.71
N GLN A 26 15.18 8.55 -26.26
CA GLN A 26 13.89 8.82 -25.62
C GLN A 26 12.98 7.59 -25.76
N ILE A 27 12.58 7.02 -24.63
CA ILE A 27 11.62 5.92 -24.56
C ILE A 27 10.24 6.47 -24.23
N ASN A 28 9.22 6.03 -24.96
CA ASN A 28 7.82 6.28 -24.66
C ASN A 28 7.15 4.98 -24.26
N ALA A 29 6.51 4.95 -23.10
CA ALA A 29 5.84 3.76 -22.58
C ALA A 29 4.56 4.14 -21.82
N THR A 30 3.84 3.12 -21.35
CA THR A 30 2.66 3.30 -20.49
C THR A 30 2.87 2.64 -19.14
N SER A 31 2.39 3.27 -18.08
CA SER A 31 2.38 2.73 -16.72
C SER A 31 1.05 3.05 -16.02
N ASN A 32 0.83 2.52 -14.83
CA ASN A 32 -0.38 2.78 -14.05
C ASN A 32 -0.10 3.88 -13.02
N LEU A 33 -0.91 4.92 -13.00
CA LEU A 33 -0.70 6.09 -12.15
C LEU A 33 -1.61 6.07 -10.93
N ALA A 34 -1.06 6.34 -9.75
CA ALA A 34 -1.80 6.61 -8.52
C ALA A 34 -1.60 8.07 -8.09
N THR A 35 -2.70 8.78 -7.81
CA THR A 35 -2.67 10.19 -7.36
C THR A 35 -3.62 10.42 -6.19
N LYS A 36 -3.19 11.14 -5.14
CA LYS A 36 -4.07 11.54 -4.02
C LYS A 36 -4.17 13.06 -3.85
N SER A 37 -3.06 13.74 -4.07
CA SER A 37 -2.91 15.20 -4.11
C SER A 37 -1.70 15.52 -5.00
N ASN A 38 -1.42 16.80 -5.24
CA ASN A 38 -0.31 17.21 -6.12
C ASN A 38 1.07 16.66 -5.71
N ASP A 39 1.25 16.33 -4.43
CA ASP A 39 2.53 15.88 -3.87
C ASP A 39 2.61 14.35 -3.65
N ASN A 40 1.51 13.62 -3.90
CA ASN A 40 1.46 12.16 -3.74
C ASN A 40 1.05 11.52 -5.07
N ILE A 41 2.06 11.39 -5.94
CA ILE A 41 1.96 10.86 -7.30
C ILE A 41 3.05 9.82 -7.49
N PHE A 42 2.65 8.60 -7.86
CA PHE A 42 3.60 7.56 -8.24
C PHE A 42 3.02 6.62 -9.29
N TYR A 43 3.91 6.02 -10.07
CA TYR A 43 3.60 5.03 -11.09
C TYR A 43 3.77 3.62 -10.55
N ILE A 44 3.06 2.66 -11.14
CA ILE A 44 3.07 1.25 -10.75
C ILE A 44 3.35 0.43 -11.99
N ASP A 45 4.51 -0.20 -11.98
CA ASP A 45 4.91 -1.20 -12.95
C ASP A 45 4.55 -2.62 -12.46
N PHE A 46 3.96 -3.42 -13.35
CA PHE A 46 3.65 -4.83 -13.12
C PHE A 46 4.62 -5.73 -13.90
N GLY A 47 5.91 -5.39 -13.88
CA GLY A 47 6.96 -6.15 -14.54
C GLY A 47 7.16 -5.85 -16.02
N ASN A 48 6.65 -4.72 -16.53
CA ASN A 48 6.84 -4.32 -17.93
C ASN A 48 8.19 -3.63 -18.16
N PHE A 49 8.81 -3.07 -17.11
CA PHE A 49 10.11 -2.40 -17.21
C PHE A 49 11.23 -3.30 -16.70
N TYR A 50 12.15 -3.66 -17.60
CA TYR A 50 13.25 -4.58 -17.32
C TYR A 50 14.60 -3.88 -17.20
N GLY A 51 15.56 -4.57 -16.57
CA GLY A 51 16.92 -4.07 -16.40
C GLY A 51 16.95 -2.72 -15.69
N ASP A 52 17.73 -1.79 -16.22
CA ASP A 52 17.94 -0.47 -15.63
C ASP A 52 16.85 0.56 -15.99
N ALA A 53 15.75 0.13 -16.62
CA ALA A 53 14.66 1.02 -17.02
C ALA A 53 14.02 1.74 -15.83
N ILE A 54 13.84 1.04 -14.69
CA ILE A 54 13.30 1.65 -13.47
C ILE A 54 14.16 2.82 -13.01
N HIS A 55 15.49 2.64 -12.97
CA HIS A 55 16.41 3.69 -12.57
C HIS A 55 16.38 4.90 -13.53
N ALA A 56 16.24 4.65 -14.83
CA ALA A 56 16.12 5.70 -15.83
C ALA A 56 14.80 6.48 -15.74
N ILE A 57 13.70 5.80 -15.40
CA ILE A 57 12.40 6.41 -15.11
C ILE A 57 12.53 7.33 -13.89
N GLU A 58 13.13 6.84 -12.79
CA GLU A 58 13.36 7.62 -11.58
C GLU A 58 14.23 8.86 -11.83
N LYS A 59 15.33 8.70 -12.58
CA LYS A 59 16.22 9.80 -12.98
C LYS A 59 15.51 10.86 -13.82
N SER A 60 14.44 10.49 -14.51
CA SER A 60 13.60 11.41 -15.29
C SER A 60 12.54 12.14 -14.44
N GLY A 61 12.57 11.94 -13.12
CA GLY A 61 11.70 12.63 -12.16
C GLY A 61 10.39 11.89 -11.83
N TYR A 62 10.22 10.66 -12.31
CA TYR A 62 9.05 9.86 -11.97
C TYR A 62 9.28 9.04 -10.70
N SER A 63 8.36 9.13 -9.73
CA SER A 63 8.27 8.11 -8.68
C SER A 63 7.60 6.87 -9.26
N ILE A 64 8.23 5.71 -9.16
CA ILE A 64 7.69 4.44 -9.66
C ILE A 64 7.94 3.30 -8.68
N ILE A 65 6.93 2.44 -8.49
CA ILE A 65 7.10 1.17 -7.79
C ILE A 65 7.00 0.03 -8.79
N GLN A 66 7.82 -0.98 -8.59
CA GLN A 66 7.75 -2.21 -9.36
C GLN A 66 7.20 -3.36 -8.52
N VAL A 67 6.09 -3.92 -8.99
CA VAL A 67 5.47 -5.14 -8.50
C VAL A 67 5.95 -6.30 -9.39
N LYS A 68 6.70 -7.22 -8.79
CA LYS A 68 7.26 -8.40 -9.46
C LYS A 68 6.34 -9.61 -9.25
N ASP A 69 6.40 -10.57 -10.17
CA ASP A 69 5.57 -11.78 -10.11
C ASP A 69 5.79 -12.62 -8.84
N ASN A 70 6.98 -12.54 -8.25
CA ASN A 70 7.35 -13.26 -7.03
C ASN A 70 7.16 -12.43 -5.74
N ASP A 71 6.68 -11.19 -5.84
CA ASP A 71 6.39 -10.39 -4.65
C ASP A 71 5.22 -11.03 -3.88
N ARG A 72 5.40 -11.19 -2.57
CA ARG A 72 4.30 -11.57 -1.69
C ARG A 72 3.43 -10.35 -1.46
N LEU A 73 2.17 -10.56 -1.04
CA LEU A 73 1.26 -9.46 -0.75
C LEU A 73 1.85 -8.45 0.26
N ASP A 74 2.56 -8.93 1.29
CA ASP A 74 3.26 -8.07 2.26
C ASP A 74 4.31 -7.17 1.60
N ASP A 75 5.03 -7.68 0.60
CA ASP A 75 6.05 -6.92 -0.13
C ASP A 75 5.38 -5.83 -0.98
N ILE A 76 4.27 -6.19 -1.64
CA ILE A 76 3.47 -5.25 -2.44
C ILE A 76 2.91 -4.13 -1.55
N ILE A 77 2.34 -4.46 -0.38
CA ILE A 77 1.81 -3.47 0.55
C ILE A 77 2.93 -2.55 1.04
N GLN A 78 4.09 -3.09 1.44
CA GLN A 78 5.20 -2.26 1.90
C GLN A 78 5.72 -1.32 0.82
N LYS A 79 5.86 -1.78 -0.43
CA LYS A 79 6.22 -0.92 -1.57
C LYS A 79 5.21 0.21 -1.77
N LEU A 80 3.92 -0.10 -1.68
CA LEU A 80 2.85 0.90 -1.77
C LEU A 80 2.97 1.92 -0.63
N LEU A 81 3.09 1.47 0.61
CA LEU A 81 3.20 2.35 1.78
C LEU A 81 4.45 3.24 1.71
N GLY A 82 5.57 2.70 1.24
CA GLY A 82 6.80 3.46 0.99
C GLY A 82 6.62 4.55 -0.05
N ALA A 83 5.96 4.25 -1.19
CA ALA A 83 5.67 5.24 -2.22
C ALA A 83 4.68 6.33 -1.78
N MET A 84 3.84 6.02 -0.79
CA MET A 84 2.93 6.98 -0.15
C MET A 84 3.62 7.82 0.94
N ASN A 85 4.90 7.57 1.20
CA ASN A 85 5.64 8.11 2.34
C ASN A 85 4.89 7.93 3.66
N ALA A 86 4.21 6.78 3.81
CA ALA A 86 3.37 6.48 4.96
C ALA A 86 4.15 5.73 6.03
N SER A 87 4.17 6.27 7.25
CA SER A 87 4.66 5.53 8.42
C SER A 87 3.69 4.43 8.80
N PHE A 88 4.21 3.23 9.10
CA PHE A 88 3.40 2.09 9.48
C PHE A 88 4.05 1.21 10.54
N ILE A 89 3.21 0.49 11.28
CA ILE A 89 3.61 -0.59 12.19
C ILE A 89 3.14 -1.91 11.58
N LYS A 90 4.07 -2.84 11.37
CA LYS A 90 3.74 -4.21 10.95
C LYS A 90 3.26 -5.02 12.15
N ASP A 91 2.21 -5.81 11.94
CA ASP A 91 1.58 -6.72 12.91
C ASP A 91 1.32 -6.04 14.27
N PRO A 92 0.53 -4.94 14.28
CA PRO A 92 0.29 -4.14 15.47
C PRO A 92 -0.31 -4.97 16.62
N THR A 93 0.11 -4.62 17.83
CA THR A 93 -0.43 -5.16 19.07
C THR A 93 -1.32 -4.12 19.75
N PHE A 94 -2.55 -4.51 20.08
CA PHE A 94 -3.50 -3.68 20.84
C PHE A 94 -3.74 -4.26 22.23
N MET A 95 -3.97 -3.38 23.20
CA MET A 95 -4.36 -3.76 24.56
C MET A 95 -5.87 -3.71 24.68
N ALA A 96 -6.51 -4.86 24.90
CA ALA A 96 -7.97 -4.96 24.86
C ALA A 96 -8.66 -4.53 26.16
N ALA A 97 -7.93 -4.39 27.27
CA ALA A 97 -8.46 -3.97 28.56
C ALA A 97 -7.76 -2.71 29.10
N LYS A 98 -8.43 -1.96 29.98
CA LYS A 98 -7.79 -0.89 30.77
C LYS A 98 -7.17 -1.47 32.04
N ARG A 99 -6.08 -2.24 31.87
CA ARG A 99 -5.33 -2.91 32.95
C ARG A 99 -3.82 -2.73 32.73
N PRO A 100 -2.98 -2.87 33.78
CA PRO A 100 -1.54 -2.92 33.62
C PRO A 100 -1.13 -3.95 32.55
N VAL A 101 -0.07 -3.66 31.80
CA VAL A 101 0.36 -4.43 30.62
C VAL A 101 0.54 -5.92 30.92
N ASP A 102 1.01 -6.26 32.12
CA ASP A 102 1.29 -7.65 32.54
C ASP A 102 0.03 -8.50 32.72
N TYR A 103 -1.13 -7.86 32.90
CA TYR A 103 -2.42 -8.52 33.11
C TYR A 103 -3.43 -8.19 32.02
N ASN A 104 -2.94 -7.65 30.90
CA ASN A 104 -3.77 -7.20 29.80
C ASN A 104 -3.87 -8.28 28.71
N THR A 105 -5.02 -8.31 28.04
CA THR A 105 -5.17 -9.16 26.85
C THR A 105 -4.56 -8.43 25.66
N ARG A 106 -3.57 -9.07 25.04
CA ARG A 106 -2.89 -8.55 23.85
C ARG A 106 -3.56 -9.10 22.60
N LEU A 107 -3.95 -8.21 21.70
CA LEU A 107 -4.49 -8.54 20.39
C LEU A 107 -3.43 -8.23 19.34
N ASN A 108 -2.76 -9.28 18.85
CA ASN A 108 -1.83 -9.16 17.73
C ASN A 108 -2.62 -9.37 16.45
N ILE A 109 -2.68 -8.35 15.60
CA ILE A 109 -3.45 -8.42 14.37
C ILE A 109 -2.50 -8.42 13.18
N PRO A 110 -2.44 -9.49 12.37
CA PRO A 110 -1.62 -9.52 11.17
C PRO A 110 -2.01 -8.39 10.21
N GLY A 111 -1.03 -7.61 9.75
CA GLY A 111 -1.28 -6.49 8.84
C GLY A 111 -0.40 -5.28 9.08
N PHE A 112 -0.85 -4.12 8.60
CA PHE A 112 -0.13 -2.86 8.65
C PHE A 112 -1.02 -1.77 9.23
N LEU A 113 -0.62 -1.20 10.37
CA LEU A 113 -1.28 -0.04 10.95
C LEU A 113 -0.58 1.23 10.46
N MET A 114 -1.27 2.02 9.65
CA MET A 114 -0.81 3.34 9.24
C MET A 114 -1.13 4.36 10.33
N ASP A 115 -0.12 5.14 10.72
CA ASP A 115 -0.29 6.29 11.59
C ASP A 115 -0.26 7.57 10.75
N GLN A 116 -1.42 8.20 10.59
CA GLN A 116 -1.54 9.47 9.88
C GLN A 116 -1.78 10.55 10.94
N ALA A 117 -0.79 11.39 11.20
CA ALA A 117 -0.78 12.37 12.30
C ALA A 117 -2.02 13.31 12.37
N SER A 118 -2.82 13.38 11.30
CA SER A 118 -4.04 14.21 11.20
C SER A 118 -5.31 13.43 10.83
N MET A 119 -5.27 12.10 10.71
CA MET A 119 -6.42 11.27 10.33
C MET A 119 -6.55 10.06 11.26
N SER A 120 -7.75 9.47 11.32
CA SER A 120 -7.98 8.17 11.95
C SER A 120 -6.95 7.14 11.47
N LYS A 121 -6.36 6.39 12.40
CA LYS A 121 -5.41 5.32 12.07
C LYS A 121 -6.08 4.31 11.15
N VAL A 122 -5.32 3.73 10.23
CA VAL A 122 -5.88 2.78 9.27
C VAL A 122 -5.17 1.44 9.39
N LEU A 123 -5.92 0.40 9.72
CA LEU A 123 -5.43 -0.97 9.73
C LEU A 123 -5.71 -1.64 8.38
N LEU A 124 -4.64 -1.96 7.65
CA LEU A 124 -4.66 -2.81 6.47
C LEU A 124 -4.46 -4.26 6.91
N THR A 125 -5.42 -5.16 6.64
CA THR A 125 -5.29 -6.57 7.05
C THR A 125 -5.96 -7.53 6.08
N THR A 126 -5.40 -8.72 5.92
CA THR A 126 -6.03 -9.86 5.24
C THR A 126 -6.74 -10.78 6.23
N ALA A 127 -6.45 -10.66 7.53
CA ALA A 127 -6.97 -11.55 8.54
C ALA A 127 -8.50 -11.38 8.67
N PRO A 128 -9.26 -12.48 8.80
CA PRO A 128 -10.64 -12.39 9.23
C PRO A 128 -10.66 -11.85 10.67
N LEU A 129 -11.38 -10.76 10.89
CA LEU A 129 -11.56 -10.19 12.22
C LEU A 129 -12.93 -10.55 12.77
N HIS A 130 -12.97 -11.00 14.01
CA HIS A 130 -14.22 -11.22 14.73
C HIS A 130 -14.96 -9.89 14.97
N HIS A 131 -16.29 -9.90 14.99
CA HIS A 131 -17.10 -8.67 15.09
C HIS A 131 -16.74 -7.82 16.32
N GLN A 132 -16.41 -8.44 17.46
CA GLN A 132 -15.98 -7.72 18.66
C GLN A 132 -14.62 -7.03 18.49
N VAL A 133 -13.71 -7.61 17.70
CA VAL A 133 -12.42 -6.98 17.37
C VAL A 133 -12.64 -5.80 16.44
N ILE A 134 -13.55 -5.93 15.46
CA ILE A 134 -13.95 -4.82 14.58
C ILE A 134 -14.54 -3.67 15.40
N GLN A 135 -15.46 -3.97 16.32
CA GLN A 135 -16.06 -2.96 17.18
C GLN A 135 -15.01 -2.27 18.05
N PHE A 136 -14.15 -3.05 18.73
CA PHE A 136 -13.06 -2.52 19.54
C PHE A 136 -12.15 -1.57 18.77
N LEU A 137 -11.71 -1.96 17.57
CA LEU A 137 -10.85 -1.10 16.73
C LEU A 137 -11.58 0.17 16.30
N THR A 138 -12.85 0.06 15.90
CA THR A 138 -13.67 1.19 15.47
C THR A 138 -13.89 2.18 16.62
N ASP A 139 -14.17 1.70 17.83
CA ASP A 139 -14.34 2.51 19.05
C ASP A 139 -13.04 3.24 19.46
N ASN A 140 -11.89 2.78 18.96
CA ASN A 140 -10.58 3.41 19.15
C ASN A 140 -10.14 4.24 17.93
N ASP A 141 -11.09 4.67 17.08
CA ASP A 141 -10.85 5.48 15.89
C ASP A 141 -9.89 4.83 14.87
N ILE A 142 -9.87 3.49 14.80
CA ILE A 142 -9.09 2.75 13.81
C ILE A 142 -10.02 2.29 12.70
N ARG A 143 -9.83 2.87 11.50
CA ARG A 143 -10.51 2.43 10.29
C ARG A 143 -9.88 1.14 9.78
N ILE A 144 -10.71 0.17 9.43
CA ILE A 144 -10.25 -1.13 8.93
C ILE A 144 -10.44 -1.20 7.41
N ILE A 145 -9.37 -1.53 6.68
CA ILE A 145 -9.43 -1.87 5.26
C ILE A 145 -9.01 -3.34 5.11
N ARG A 146 -9.99 -4.19 4.80
CA ARG A 146 -9.72 -5.60 4.51
C ARG A 146 -9.19 -5.77 3.09
N ILE A 147 -8.02 -6.36 2.97
CA ILE A 147 -7.40 -6.65 1.68
C ILE A 147 -7.91 -8.00 1.20
N ASN A 148 -8.80 -7.96 0.21
CA ASN A 148 -9.23 -9.14 -0.52
C ASN A 148 -8.48 -9.17 -1.85
N LEU A 149 -7.42 -9.96 -1.95
CA LEU A 149 -6.90 -10.35 -3.25
C LEU A 149 -7.84 -11.40 -3.82
N LYS A 150 -8.83 -11.00 -4.64
CA LYS A 150 -9.32 -11.91 -5.67
C LYS A 150 -8.15 -12.11 -6.64
N GLY A 151 -7.35 -13.14 -6.40
CA GLY A 151 -6.35 -13.59 -7.36
C GLY A 151 -7.04 -13.87 -8.69
N LYS A 152 -6.38 -13.52 -9.80
CA LYS A 152 -6.67 -14.10 -11.11
C LYS A 152 -6.95 -15.59 -10.90
N LYS A 153 -8.16 -16.04 -11.20
CA LYS A 153 -8.33 -17.46 -11.54
C LYS A 153 -7.46 -17.67 -12.76
N ASN A 154 -6.40 -18.46 -12.58
CA ASN A 154 -5.68 -19.02 -13.70
C ASN A 154 -6.66 -19.89 -14.48
N GLU A 155 -6.61 -19.71 -15.80
CA GLU A 155 -7.21 -20.52 -16.88
C GLU A 155 -8.71 -20.34 -17.12
#